data_AF-A0A8T6V9E2-F1
#
_entry.id   AF-A0A8T6V9E2-F1
#
_cell.length_a   1.000
_cell.length_b   1.000
_cell.length_c   1.000
_cell.angle_alpha   90.00
_cell.angle_beta   90.00
_cell.angle_gamma   90.00
#
_symmetry.space_group_name_H-M   'P 1'
#
loop_
_entity.id
_entity.type
_entity.pdbx_description
1 polymer ?
#
loop_
_entity_poly.entity_id
_entity_poly.type
_entity_poly.pdbx_seq_one_letter_code
_entity_poly.pdbx_strand_id
1 'polypeptide(L)'
;MNEGFDAVAGWRVNRWQGRFITRKIPSLLANRIINKVTKSNIHDHGCGLKAVKTEFLKNTDFRGDMHRMLFAYLALNDVKITEVPVEFENRKFEKSPNMDFQDQ
;
A
#
# COMPACT_ATOMS: atom_id res chain seq x y z
N MET A 1 -12.38 -12.29 2.09
CA MET A 1 -11.70 -12.59 0.81
C MET A 1 -12.51 -13.65 0.05
N ASN A 2 -13.80 -13.41 -0.18
CA ASN A 2 -14.72 -14.47 -0.61
C ASN A 2 -14.96 -14.46 -2.13
N GLU A 3 -14.37 -13.52 -2.85
CA GLU A 3 -14.49 -13.37 -4.30
C GLU A 3 -13.30 -13.99 -5.06
N GLY A 4 -12.53 -14.87 -4.42
CA GLY A 4 -11.39 -15.55 -5.05
C GLY A 4 -10.10 -14.72 -5.15
N PHE A 5 -10.02 -13.60 -4.43
CA PHE A 5 -8.79 -12.82 -4.26
C PHE A 5 -7.97 -13.31 -3.07
N ASP A 6 -6.66 -13.16 -3.20
CA ASP A 6 -5.65 -13.60 -2.24
C ASP A 6 -5.09 -12.43 -1.41
N ALA A 7 -5.25 -11.21 -1.92
CA ALA A 7 -4.84 -9.99 -1.29
C ALA A 7 -5.81 -8.83 -1.59
N VAL A 8 -5.91 -7.89 -0.66
CA VAL A 8 -6.70 -6.66 -0.74
C VAL A 8 -5.80 -5.48 -0.42
N ALA A 9 -5.69 -4.56 -1.37
CA ALA A 9 -4.98 -3.31 -1.24
C ALA A 9 -5.96 -2.14 -1.05
N GLY A 10 -5.73 -1.30 -0.03
CA GLY A 10 -6.46 -0.05 0.07
C GLY A 10 -5.96 0.97 -0.96
N TRP A 11 -6.85 1.72 -1.57
CA TRP A 11 -6.51 2.85 -2.44
C TRP A 11 -7.05 4.15 -1.85
N ARG A 12 -6.14 5.05 -1.45
CA ARG A 12 -6.52 6.34 -0.86
C ARG A 12 -7.07 7.28 -1.93
N VAL A 13 -8.39 7.48 -1.92
CA VAL A 13 -9.05 8.45 -2.79
C VAL A 13 -8.94 9.85 -2.19
N ASN A 14 -8.90 10.87 -3.06
CA ASN A 14 -8.94 12.30 -2.67
C ASN A 14 -7.85 12.79 -1.70
N ARG A 15 -6.74 12.06 -1.55
CA ARG A 15 -5.65 12.39 -0.61
C ARG A 15 -4.95 13.74 -0.83
N TRP A 16 -4.84 14.19 -2.08
CA TRP A 16 -3.98 15.32 -2.46
C TRP A 16 -4.75 16.60 -2.84
N GLN A 17 -5.93 16.82 -2.24
CA GLN A 17 -6.69 18.06 -2.46
C GLN A 17 -5.75 19.28 -2.27
N GLY A 18 -5.55 20.06 -3.34
CA GLY A 18 -4.69 21.26 -3.35
C GLY A 18 -3.19 21.10 -3.64
N ARG A 19 -2.62 19.89 -3.75
CA ARG A 19 -1.17 19.67 -4.03
C ARG A 19 -0.93 18.77 -5.25
N PHE A 20 -1.57 19.11 -6.37
CA PHE A 20 -1.54 18.30 -7.59
C PHE A 20 -0.14 18.17 -8.20
N ILE A 21 0.58 19.28 -8.38
CA ILE A 21 1.86 19.28 -9.10
C ILE A 21 2.98 18.64 -8.26
N THR A 22 3.10 19.01 -6.99
CA THR A 22 4.22 18.61 -6.14
C THR A 22 4.07 17.22 -5.53
N ARG A 23 2.85 16.67 -5.44
CA ARG A 23 2.60 15.39 -4.75
C ARG A 23 1.82 14.38 -5.57
N LYS A 24 0.77 14.80 -6.29
CA LYS A 24 -0.06 13.87 -7.08
C LYS A 24 0.69 13.35 -8.32
N ILE A 25 1.31 14.23 -9.10
CA ILE A 25 2.02 13.85 -10.34
C ILE A 25 3.19 12.89 -10.07
N PRO A 26 4.13 13.17 -9.13
CA PRO A 26 5.22 12.24 -8.85
C PRO A 26 4.71 10.89 -8.34
N SER A 27 3.68 10.88 -7.49
CA SER A 27 3.07 9.65 -6.98
C SER A 27 2.44 8.82 -8.09
N LEU A 28 1.71 9.44 -9.02
CA LEU A 28 1.12 8.76 -10.17
C LEU A 28 2.20 8.17 -11.07
N LEU A 29 3.28 8.92 -11.32
CA LEU A 29 4.39 8.45 -12.13
C LEU A 29 5.10 7.25 -11.48
N ALA A 30 5.39 7.34 -10.18
CA ALA A 30 6.00 6.24 -9.43
C ALA A 30 5.14 4.96 -9.48
N ASN A 31 3.84 5.08 -9.18
CA ASN A 31 2.92 3.94 -9.25
C ASN A 31 2.81 3.37 -10.67
N ARG A 32 2.85 4.23 -11.70
CA ARG A 32 2.84 3.78 -13.10
C ARG A 32 4.11 3.04 -13.50
N ILE A 33 5.28 3.47 -13.01
CA ILE A 33 6.55 2.77 -13.23
C ILE A 33 6.50 1.40 -12.57
N ILE A 34 6.07 1.33 -11.31
CA ILE A 34 5.95 0.07 -10.57
C ILE A 34 5.00 -0.87 -11.31
N ASN A 35 3.79 -0.41 -11.66
CA ASN A 35 2.81 -1.20 -12.41
C ASN A 35 3.37 -1.75 -13.73
N LYS A 36 4.20 -0.97 -14.43
CA LYS A 36 4.84 -1.42 -15.67
C LYS A 36 5.86 -2.55 -15.42
N VAL A 37 6.63 -2.46 -14.33
CA VAL A 37 7.64 -3.47 -13.96
C VAL A 37 6.97 -4.74 -13.43
N THR A 38 5.95 -4.59 -12.58
CA THR A 38 5.25 -5.69 -11.92
C THR A 38 4.10 -6.27 -12.74
N LYS A 39 3.81 -5.68 -13.91
CA LYS A 39 2.63 -5.99 -14.74
C LYS A 39 1.31 -5.95 -13.94
N SER A 40 1.25 -5.10 -12.92
CA SER A 40 0.08 -4.95 -12.04
C SER A 40 -0.74 -3.72 -12.40
N ASN A 41 -1.98 -3.66 -11.91
CA ASN A 41 -2.84 -2.49 -12.08
C ASN A 41 -3.28 -1.91 -10.72
N ILE A 42 -2.31 -1.65 -9.84
CA ILE A 42 -2.55 -1.20 -8.47
C ILE A 42 -2.42 0.32 -8.41
N HIS A 43 -3.41 0.99 -7.85
CA HIS A 43 -3.50 2.45 -7.78
C HIS A 43 -2.60 3.05 -6.71
N ASP A 44 -2.42 2.39 -5.55
CA ASP A 44 -1.67 2.92 -4.42
C ASP A 44 -0.90 1.85 -3.63
N HIS A 45 0.30 1.52 -4.10
CA HIS A 45 1.23 0.61 -3.42
C HIS A 45 1.61 1.09 -2.00
N GLY A 46 1.57 2.41 -1.78
CA GLY A 46 1.95 3.05 -0.53
C GLY A 46 0.83 3.15 0.52
N CYS A 47 -0.32 2.51 0.30
CA CYS A 47 -1.39 2.50 1.28
C CYS A 47 -1.04 1.64 2.51
N GLY A 48 -1.49 2.09 3.68
CA GLY A 48 -1.30 1.37 4.94
C GLY A 48 -2.31 0.23 5.12
N LEU A 49 -3.49 0.34 4.51
CA LEU A 49 -4.50 -0.73 4.56
C LEU A 49 -4.09 -1.85 3.61
N LYS A 50 -3.69 -2.98 4.19
CA LYS A 50 -3.30 -4.19 3.47
C LYS A 50 -3.88 -5.42 4.16
N ALA A 51 -4.49 -6.33 3.40
CA ALA A 51 -4.88 -7.63 3.89
C ALA A 51 -4.41 -8.70 2.89
N VAL A 52 -3.68 -9.70 3.36
CA VAL A 52 -3.09 -10.74 2.51
C VAL A 52 -3.26 -12.09 3.21
N LYS A 53 -3.62 -13.14 2.48
CA LYS A 53 -3.64 -14.49 3.05
C LYS A 53 -2.24 -14.86 3.54
N THR A 54 -2.16 -15.43 4.73
CA THR A 54 -0.89 -15.73 5.40
C THR A 54 0.05 -16.60 4.56
N GLU A 55 -0.48 -17.50 3.75
CA GLU A 55 0.31 -18.38 2.86
C GLU A 55 1.24 -17.63 1.90
N PHE A 56 0.85 -16.43 1.44
CA PHE A 56 1.68 -15.58 0.58
C PHE A 56 2.71 -14.74 1.34
N LEU A 57 2.70 -14.79 2.67
CA LEU A 57 3.64 -14.06 3.53
C LEU A 57 4.68 -14.99 4.18
N LYS A 58 4.44 -16.31 4.21
CA LYS A 58 5.25 -17.29 4.96
C LYS A 58 6.73 -17.35 4.52
N ASN A 59 7.00 -17.08 3.25
CA ASN A 59 8.35 -17.14 2.67
C ASN A 59 8.92 -15.76 2.34
N THR A 60 8.26 -14.69 2.79
CA THR A 60 8.70 -13.32 2.53
C THR A 60 9.48 -12.79 3.72
N ASP A 61 10.69 -12.33 3.44
CA ASP A 61 11.51 -11.67 4.44
C ASP A 61 11.10 -10.20 4.56
N PHE A 62 10.45 -9.84 5.67
CA PHE A 62 9.90 -8.50 5.93
C PHE A 62 10.94 -7.50 6.43
N ARG A 63 12.16 -7.52 5.89
CA ARG A 63 13.21 -6.57 6.26
C ARG A 63 13.13 -5.27 5.45
N GLY A 64 13.45 -4.15 6.11
CA GLY A 64 13.54 -2.82 5.50
C GLY A 64 12.20 -2.26 5.00
N ASP A 65 12.20 -1.71 3.78
CA ASP A 65 11.02 -1.07 3.17
C ASP A 65 10.06 -2.06 2.48
N MET A 66 10.18 -3.37 2.75
CA MET A 66 9.31 -4.40 2.17
C MET A 66 7.83 -4.14 2.44
N HIS A 67 7.49 -3.52 3.57
CA HIS A 67 6.13 -3.11 3.89
C HIS A 67 5.51 -2.11 2.89
N ARG A 68 6.34 -1.32 2.18
CA ARG A 68 5.90 -0.40 1.10
C ARG A 68 5.86 -1.10 -0.26
N MET A 69 6.68 -2.13 -0.45
CA MET A 69 6.80 -2.89 -1.70
C MET A 69 5.96 -4.17 -1.73
N LEU A 70 5.24 -4.49 -0.65
CA LEU A 70 4.51 -5.75 -0.51
C LEU A 70 3.60 -6.07 -1.69
N PHE A 71 2.79 -5.12 -2.15
CA PHE A 71 1.89 -5.38 -3.28
C PHE A 71 2.60 -5.46 -4.63
N ALA A 72 3.73 -4.76 -4.79
CA ALA A 72 4.59 -4.93 -5.94
C ALA A 72 5.19 -6.34 -5.97
N TYR A 73 5.67 -6.84 -4.82
CA TYR A 73 6.16 -8.20 -4.66
C TYR A 73 5.06 -9.24 -4.92
N LEU A 74 3.89 -9.09 -4.32
CA LEU A 74 2.76 -10.01 -4.52
C LEU A 74 2.33 -10.05 -5.99
N ALA A 75 2.31 -8.91 -6.67
CA ALA A 75 1.99 -8.88 -8.09
C ALA A 75 3.03 -9.60 -8.96
N LEU A 76 4.33 -9.50 -8.61
CA LEU A 76 5.39 -10.27 -9.29
C LEU A 76 5.28 -11.77 -9.10
N ASN A 77 4.57 -12.22 -8.06
CA ASN A 77 4.31 -13.64 -7.78
C ASN A 77 2.91 -14.07 -8.26
N ASP A 78 2.31 -13.33 -9.19
CA ASP A 78 1.00 -13.61 -9.80
C ASP A 78 -0.15 -13.79 -8.78
N VAL A 79 -0.05 -13.13 -7.63
CA VAL A 79 -1.09 -13.15 -6.59
C VAL A 79 -2.30 -12.35 -7.03
N LYS A 80 -3.51 -12.88 -6.83
CA LYS A 80 -4.75 -12.18 -7.16
C LYS A 80 -5.04 -11.08 -6.16
N ILE A 81 -4.80 -9.84 -6.57
CA ILE A 81 -4.97 -8.64 -5.74
C ILE A 81 -6.23 -7.89 -6.20
N THR A 82 -7.07 -7.50 -5.25
CA THR A 82 -8.16 -6.54 -5.46
C THR A 82 -7.90 -5.24 -4.71
N GLU A 83 -8.56 -4.16 -5.11
CA GLU A 83 -8.43 -2.85 -4.49
C GLU A 83 -9.75 -2.37 -3.91
N VAL A 84 -9.67 -1.73 -2.74
CA VAL A 84 -10.82 -1.09 -2.11
C VAL A 84 -10.54 0.41 -1.93
N PRO A 85 -11.46 1.29 -2.35
CA PRO A 85 -11.31 2.71 -2.10
C PRO A 85 -11.37 2.98 -0.60
N VAL A 86 -10.44 3.79 -0.10
CA VAL A 86 -10.35 4.20 1.29
C VAL A 86 -10.32 5.72 1.33
N GLU A 87 -11.17 6.31 2.16
CA GLU A 87 -11.12 7.74 2.39
C GLU A 87 -9.89 8.09 3.24
N PHE A 88 -9.13 9.08 2.77
CA PHE A 88 -7.97 9.55 3.50
C PHE A 88 -8.37 10.68 4.43
N GLU A 89 -8.51 10.37 5.72
CA GLU A 89 -8.56 11.41 6.76
C GLU A 89 -7.16 11.75 7.25
N ASN A 90 -6.89 13.05 7.44
CA ASN A 90 -5.71 13.49 8.19
C ASN A 90 -5.84 12.99 9.63
N ARG A 91 -4.72 12.53 10.21
CA ARG A 91 -4.69 12.12 11.62
C ARG A 91 -5.17 13.30 12.48
N LYS A 92 -6.24 13.08 13.26
CA LYS A 92 -6.87 14.10 14.13
C LYS A 92 -6.08 14.36 15.44
N PHE A 93 -5.24 13.42 15.87
CA PHE A 93 -4.47 13.51 17.11
C PHE A 93 -2.96 13.54 16.83
N GLU A 94 -2.24 14.48 17.43
CA GLU A 94 -0.79 14.68 17.17
C GLU A 94 0.10 13.54 17.68
N LYS A 95 -0.36 12.76 18.67
CA LYS A 95 0.44 11.69 19.29
C LYS A 95 -0.04 10.29 18.89
N SER A 96 0.92 9.48 18.44
CA SER A 96 0.76 8.02 18.43
C SER A 96 0.86 7.53 19.88
N PRO A 97 -0.09 6.73 20.40
CA PRO A 97 0.02 6.15 21.74
C PRO A 97 1.25 5.26 21.94
N ASN A 98 1.91 4.84 20.85
CA ASN A 98 3.02 3.88 20.87
C ASN A 98 4.41 4.54 20.69
N MET A 99 4.55 5.85 20.88
CA MET A 99 5.85 6.53 20.78
C MET A 99 6.69 6.46 22.07
N ASP A 100 6.18 5.88 23.15
CA ASP A 100 6.88 5.82 24.44
C ASP A 100 7.75 4.54 24.63
N PHE A 101 7.88 3.68 23.62
CA PHE A 101 8.62 2.40 23.71
C PHE A 101 10.04 2.42 23.13
N GLN A 102 10.63 3.60 22.87
CA GLN A 102 12.01 3.71 22.38
C GLN A 102 12.97 4.49 23.30
N ASP A 103 12.53 4.89 24.49
CA ASP A 103 13.37 5.58 25.49
C ASP A 103 13.50 4.79 26.82
N GLN A 104 13.68 3.46 26.76
CA GLN A 104 14.13 2.63 27.89
C GLN A 104 15.18 1.62 27.47
#